data_AF-A0A950TSU6-F1
#
_entry.id   AF-A0A950TSU6-F1
#
_cell.length_a   1.000
_cell.length_b   1.000
_cell.length_c   1.000
_cell.angle_alpha   90.00
_cell.angle_beta   90.00
_cell.angle_gamma   90.00
#
_symmetry.space_group_name_H-M   'P 1'
#
loop_
_entity.id
_entity.type
_entity.pdbx_description
1 polymer ?
#
loop_
_entity_poly.entity_id
_entity_poly.type
_entity_poly.pdbx_seq_one_letter_code
_entity_poly.pdbx_strand_id
1 'polypeptide(L)'
;MAAEVDTIEVPAFAEDLIPLPPSRVRKLRKHLLESLRALRTMKDPDGSASPIRPEPEGFTGKVARTACALCAGWCCKGGEEHAYLDERTLARVRRDQPDLDARGVIRLYINSVALMGYSKSCIFHGPSGCTLDRRLRSDVCNSYFCGELARFVNSDPEPGPVVVIAAKGRTKRRSRRVKPI
;
A
#
# COMPACT_ATOMS: atom_id res chain seq x y z
N MET A 1 13.64 -31.64 -17.89
CA MET A 1 13.21 -30.40 -18.59
C MET A 1 13.14 -29.30 -17.55
N ALA A 2 13.89 -28.20 -17.72
CA ALA A 2 13.78 -27.07 -16.80
C ALA A 2 12.39 -26.45 -16.97
N ALA A 3 11.62 -26.34 -15.89
CA ALA A 3 10.36 -25.59 -15.93
C ALA A 3 10.64 -24.18 -16.47
N GLU A 4 9.88 -23.78 -17.49
CA GLU A 4 9.94 -22.43 -18.05
C GLU A 4 9.67 -21.43 -16.92
N VAL A 5 10.50 -20.40 -16.83
CA VAL A 5 10.44 -19.43 -15.74
C VAL A 5 9.68 -18.22 -16.24
N ASP A 6 8.44 -18.08 -15.80
CA ASP A 6 7.65 -16.91 -16.12
C ASP A 6 8.29 -15.65 -15.53
N THR A 7 8.23 -14.56 -16.29
CA THR A 7 8.79 -13.28 -15.87
C THR A 7 7.69 -12.24 -15.83
N ILE A 8 7.55 -11.57 -14.69
CA ILE A 8 6.68 -10.40 -14.57
C ILE A 8 7.53 -9.15 -14.42
N GLU A 9 7.23 -8.12 -15.22
CA GLU A 9 7.88 -6.82 -15.12
C GLU A 9 6.97 -5.82 -14.39
N VAL A 10 7.49 -5.19 -13.33
CA VAL A 10 6.82 -4.14 -12.57
C VAL A 10 7.62 -2.84 -12.64
N PRO A 11 7.01 -1.68 -12.40
CA PRO A 11 7.76 -0.43 -12.31
C PRO A 11 8.79 -0.48 -11.18
N ALA A 12 9.91 0.23 -11.34
CA ALA A 12 10.85 0.48 -10.26
C ALA A 12 10.70 1.92 -9.77
N PHE A 13 10.43 2.07 -8.48
CA PHE A 13 10.65 3.30 -7.77
C PHE A 13 12.13 3.41 -7.40
N ALA A 14 12.68 4.61 -7.57
CA ALA A 14 14.12 4.88 -7.44
C ALA A 14 14.35 6.31 -6.92
N GLU A 15 13.44 6.80 -6.07
CA GLU A 15 13.65 8.05 -5.35
C GLU A 15 14.40 7.77 -4.04
N ASP A 16 14.99 8.79 -3.45
CA ASP A 16 15.86 8.65 -2.28
C ASP A 16 15.10 8.38 -1.00
N LEU A 17 15.69 7.58 -0.10
CA LEU A 17 15.23 7.40 1.27
C LEU A 17 15.78 8.56 2.12
N ILE A 18 14.89 9.40 2.64
CA ILE A 18 15.27 10.62 3.37
C ILE A 18 14.60 10.68 4.75
N PRO A 19 15.16 11.45 5.71
CA PRO A 19 14.44 11.78 6.93
C PRO A 19 13.11 12.43 6.59
N LEU A 20 12.01 11.95 7.18
CA LEU A 20 10.69 12.43 6.82
C LEU A 20 10.50 13.88 7.32
N PRO A 21 10.20 14.85 6.42
CA PRO A 21 10.04 16.23 6.85
C PRO A 21 8.85 16.41 7.80
N PRO A 22 9.00 17.13 8.93
CA PRO A 22 7.89 17.40 9.86
C PRO A 22 6.68 18.08 9.22
N SER A 23 6.90 18.84 8.13
CA SER A 23 5.83 19.46 7.34
C SER A 23 4.86 18.42 6.75
N ARG A 24 5.35 17.24 6.35
CA ARG A 24 4.50 16.16 5.80
C ARG A 24 3.60 15.58 6.87
N VAL A 25 4.12 15.35 8.07
CA VAL A 25 3.33 14.87 9.22
C VAL A 25 2.25 15.88 9.61
N ARG A 26 2.56 17.19 9.55
CA ARG A 26 1.56 18.25 9.77
C ARG A 26 0.44 18.21 8.72
N LYS A 27 0.76 17.99 7.45
CA LYS A 27 -0.24 17.84 6.38
C LYS A 27 -1.10 16.59 6.56
N LEU A 28 -0.51 15.44 6.90
CA LEU A 28 -1.27 14.23 7.23
C LEU A 28 -2.25 14.50 8.39
N ARG A 29 -1.77 15.13 9.47
CA ARG A 29 -2.62 15.48 10.61
C ARG A 29 -3.79 16.38 10.22
N LYS A 30 -3.53 17.39 9.38
CA LYS A 30 -4.58 18.28 8.84
C LYS A 30 -5.62 17.47 8.05
N HIS A 31 -5.16 16.63 7.14
CA HIS A 31 -6.01 15.77 6.31
C HIS A 31 -6.89 14.85 7.16
N LEU A 32 -6.32 14.15 8.15
CA LEU A 32 -7.07 13.29 9.06
C LEU A 32 -8.13 14.05 9.85
N LEU A 33 -7.83 15.27 10.31
CA LEU A 33 -8.80 16.13 10.99
C LEU A 33 -9.97 16.50 10.06
N GLU A 34 -9.68 16.82 8.80
CA GLU A 34 -10.70 17.16 7.79
C GLU A 34 -11.57 15.95 7.46
N SER A 35 -10.98 14.78 7.20
CA SER A 35 -11.74 13.53 6.96
C SER A 35 -12.57 13.10 8.17
N LEU A 36 -12.07 13.26 9.41
CA LEU A 36 -12.86 12.96 10.61
C LEU A 36 -14.01 13.95 10.83
N ARG A 37 -13.86 15.21 10.39
CA ARG A 37 -14.97 16.18 10.40
C ARG A 37 -16.02 15.81 9.37
N ALA A 38 -15.62 15.45 8.15
CA ALA A 38 -16.53 14.97 7.10
C ALA A 38 -17.28 13.70 7.54
N LEU A 39 -16.59 12.78 8.22
CA LEU A 39 -17.20 11.58 8.80
C LEU A 39 -18.33 11.90 9.78
N ARG A 40 -18.19 12.93 10.63
CA ARG A 40 -19.23 13.31 11.61
C ARG A 40 -20.52 13.80 10.96
N THR A 41 -20.44 14.33 9.76
CA THR A 41 -21.60 14.85 9.00
C THR A 41 -22.21 13.79 8.07
N MET A 42 -21.65 12.58 8.04
CA MET A 42 -22.12 11.51 7.18
C MET A 42 -23.41 10.88 7.72
N LYS A 43 -24.40 10.67 6.85
CA LYS A 43 -25.73 10.13 7.22
C LYS A 43 -25.68 8.67 7.67
N ASP A 44 -24.85 7.85 7.01
CA ASP A 44 -24.68 6.42 7.30
C ASP A 44 -23.20 6.03 7.21
N PRO A 45 -22.41 6.27 8.28
CA PRO A 45 -20.99 5.94 8.33
C PRO A 45 -20.68 4.47 8.12
N ASP A 46 -21.45 3.57 8.76
CA ASP A 46 -21.16 2.14 8.75
C ASP A 46 -21.48 1.50 7.40
N GLY A 47 -22.60 1.87 6.78
CA GLY A 47 -22.97 1.40 5.44
C GLY A 47 -22.10 2.02 4.34
N SER A 48 -21.52 3.20 4.57
CA SER A 48 -20.65 3.89 3.60
C SER A 48 -19.16 3.58 3.76
N ALA A 49 -18.78 2.84 4.80
CA ALA A 49 -17.41 2.51 5.13
C ALA A 49 -16.75 1.67 4.03
N SER A 50 -15.57 2.08 3.57
CA SER A 50 -14.87 1.38 2.50
C SER A 50 -14.52 -0.05 2.94
N PRO A 51 -14.67 -1.07 2.09
CA PRO A 51 -14.38 -2.46 2.46
C PRO A 51 -12.87 -2.73 2.55
N ILE A 52 -12.49 -3.77 3.30
CA ILE A 52 -11.15 -4.36 3.19
C ILE A 52 -11.18 -5.39 2.07
N ARG A 53 -10.33 -5.20 1.05
CA ARG A 53 -10.13 -6.24 0.03
C ARG A 53 -9.14 -7.29 0.55
N PRO A 54 -9.46 -8.60 0.44
CA PRO A 54 -8.55 -9.65 0.82
C PRO A 54 -7.26 -9.56 -0.01
N GLU A 55 -6.15 -9.99 0.58
CA GLU A 55 -4.91 -10.14 -0.17
C GLU A 55 -4.97 -11.44 -1.00
N PRO A 56 -4.37 -11.49 -2.20
CA PRO A 56 -4.19 -12.76 -2.88
C PRO A 56 -3.46 -13.75 -1.97
N GLU A 57 -3.96 -14.98 -1.92
CA GLU A 57 -3.39 -16.04 -1.09
C GLU A 57 -2.42 -16.92 -1.89
N GLY A 58 -1.81 -17.90 -1.23
CA GLY A 58 -0.97 -18.91 -1.86
C GLY A 58 0.20 -18.35 -2.66
N PHE A 59 0.46 -18.98 -3.80
CA PHE A 59 1.56 -18.60 -4.70
C PHE A 59 1.38 -17.20 -5.27
N THR A 60 0.16 -16.84 -5.69
CA THR A 60 -0.18 -15.52 -6.22
C THR A 60 0.12 -14.41 -5.21
N GLY A 61 -0.25 -14.59 -3.94
CA GLY A 61 0.09 -13.67 -2.86
C GLY A 61 1.59 -13.50 -2.66
N LYS A 62 2.35 -14.59 -2.73
CA LYS A 62 3.81 -14.58 -2.59
C LYS A 62 4.48 -13.81 -3.74
N VAL A 63 4.02 -13.99 -4.97
CA VAL A 63 4.49 -13.24 -6.14
C VAL A 63 4.13 -11.76 -5.99
N ALA A 64 2.90 -11.43 -5.60
CA ALA A 64 2.46 -10.05 -5.39
C ALA A 64 3.28 -9.31 -4.33
N ARG A 65 3.53 -9.92 -3.16
CA ARG A 65 4.39 -9.33 -2.12
C ARG A 65 5.81 -9.11 -2.60
N THR A 66 6.37 -10.08 -3.34
CA THR A 66 7.72 -9.97 -3.92
C THR A 66 7.79 -8.82 -4.93
N ALA A 67 6.78 -8.71 -5.79
CA ALA A 67 6.68 -7.67 -6.80
C ALA A 67 6.57 -6.27 -6.19
N CYS A 68 5.68 -6.10 -5.21
CA CYS A 68 5.51 -4.83 -4.49
C CYS A 68 6.79 -4.42 -3.73
N ALA A 69 7.47 -5.37 -3.08
CA ALA A 69 8.73 -5.10 -2.39
C ALA A 69 9.84 -4.68 -3.38
N LEU A 70 9.97 -5.36 -4.51
CA LEU A 70 10.99 -5.05 -5.53
C LEU A 70 10.72 -3.73 -6.26
N CYS A 71 9.44 -3.43 -6.48
CA CYS A 71 8.95 -2.17 -7.03
C CYS A 71 9.33 -0.98 -6.14
N ALA A 72 9.38 -1.17 -4.82
CA ALA A 72 9.63 -0.12 -3.84
C ALA A 72 8.64 1.05 -3.93
N GLY A 73 7.35 0.77 -4.13
CA GLY A 73 6.29 1.77 -3.92
C GLY A 73 6.02 2.75 -5.07
N TRP A 74 6.16 2.33 -6.33
CA TRP A 74 5.74 3.16 -7.49
C TRP A 74 4.26 3.57 -7.43
N CYS A 75 3.39 2.64 -7.02
CA CYS A 75 1.96 2.91 -6.84
C CYS A 75 1.69 3.89 -5.68
N CYS A 76 2.59 3.94 -4.69
CA CYS A 76 2.45 4.79 -3.52
C CYS A 76 2.64 6.28 -3.83
N LYS A 77 3.19 6.65 -5.00
CA LYS A 77 3.51 8.04 -5.33
C LYS A 77 2.30 8.98 -5.24
N GLY A 78 1.12 8.55 -5.66
CA GLY A 78 -0.08 9.40 -5.65
C GLY A 78 -0.78 9.48 -4.30
N GLY A 79 -0.29 8.75 -3.27
CA GLY A 79 -0.83 8.84 -1.93
C GLY A 79 -0.30 10.05 -1.15
N GLU A 80 0.88 10.56 -1.52
CA GLU A 80 1.49 11.75 -0.91
C GLU A 80 1.34 11.81 0.62
N GLU A 81 0.85 12.92 1.18
CA GLU A 81 0.62 13.06 2.62
C GLU A 81 -0.72 12.52 3.12
N HIS A 82 -1.67 12.23 2.23
CA HIS A 82 -3.02 11.82 2.60
C HIS A 82 -3.21 10.29 2.56
N ALA A 83 -2.31 9.56 1.91
CA ALA A 83 -2.29 8.11 1.74
C ALA A 83 -3.60 7.52 1.18
N TYR A 84 -4.31 8.30 0.38
CA TYR A 84 -5.68 8.02 -0.09
C TYR A 84 -6.68 7.73 1.05
N LEU A 85 -6.37 8.13 2.28
CA LEU A 85 -7.30 8.02 3.40
C LEU A 85 -8.42 9.02 3.19
N ASP A 86 -9.65 8.64 3.51
CA ASP A 86 -10.83 9.47 3.41
C ASP A 86 -11.80 9.13 4.56
N GLU A 87 -12.90 9.86 4.65
CA GLU A 87 -13.91 9.64 5.68
C GLU A 87 -14.49 8.21 5.66
N ARG A 88 -14.55 7.55 4.50
CA ARG A 88 -15.05 6.17 4.38
C ARG A 88 -14.05 5.16 4.92
N THR A 89 -12.76 5.38 4.69
CA THR A 89 -11.68 4.61 5.31
C THR A 89 -11.68 4.79 6.82
N LEU A 90 -11.85 6.03 7.29
CA LEU A 90 -11.90 6.32 8.73
C LEU A 90 -13.18 5.79 9.39
N ALA A 91 -14.31 5.75 8.68
CA ALA A 91 -15.53 5.11 9.13
C ALA A 91 -15.28 3.63 9.45
N ARG A 92 -14.63 2.90 8.51
CA ARG A 92 -14.23 1.51 8.74
C ARG A 92 -13.34 1.38 9.97
N VAL A 93 -12.29 2.18 10.07
CA VAL A 93 -11.33 2.08 11.19
C VAL A 93 -12.03 2.33 12.53
N ARG A 94 -12.98 3.27 12.60
CA ARG A 94 -13.74 3.53 13.84
C ARG A 94 -14.71 2.41 14.19
N ARG A 95 -15.35 1.80 13.20
CA ARG A 95 -16.19 0.61 13.40
C ARG A 95 -15.36 -0.56 13.94
N ASP A 96 -14.18 -0.78 13.38
CA ASP A 96 -13.31 -1.90 13.75
C ASP A 96 -12.55 -1.64 15.07
N GLN A 97 -12.45 -0.38 15.50
CA GLN A 97 -11.80 0.05 16.74
C GLN A 97 -12.69 1.06 17.50
N PRO A 98 -13.82 0.62 18.08
CA PRO A 98 -14.83 1.50 18.65
C PRO A 98 -14.33 2.31 19.86
N ASP A 99 -13.31 1.81 20.57
CA ASP A 99 -12.72 2.47 21.73
C ASP A 99 -11.87 3.71 21.37
N LEU A 100 -11.52 3.88 20.08
CA LEU A 100 -10.74 5.03 19.64
C LEU A 100 -11.61 6.25 19.35
N ASP A 101 -11.39 7.30 20.14
CA ASP A 101 -11.89 8.64 19.83
C ASP A 101 -11.15 9.25 18.62
N ALA A 102 -11.63 10.39 18.13
CA ALA A 102 -11.03 11.08 16.99
C ALA A 102 -9.53 11.40 17.19
N ARG A 103 -9.12 11.71 18.42
CA ARG A 103 -7.71 11.97 18.75
C ARG A 103 -6.89 10.67 18.72
N GLY A 104 -7.46 9.57 19.21
CA GLY A 104 -6.92 8.23 19.17
C GLY A 104 -6.65 7.77 17.74
N VAL A 105 -7.62 7.92 16.83
CA VAL A 105 -7.45 7.59 15.41
C VAL A 105 -6.33 8.42 14.77
N ILE A 106 -6.27 9.72 15.04
CA ILE A 106 -5.17 10.57 14.52
C ILE A 106 -3.81 10.09 15.04
N ARG A 107 -3.70 9.79 16.34
CA ARG A 107 -2.46 9.28 16.93
C ARG A 107 -2.05 7.94 16.34
N LEU A 108 -3.01 7.04 16.12
CA LEU A 108 -2.77 5.74 15.48
C LEU A 108 -2.06 5.93 14.14
N TYR A 109 -2.60 6.78 13.26
CA TYR A 109 -1.97 7.06 11.96
C TYR A 109 -0.63 7.80 12.10
N ILE A 110 -0.53 8.85 12.92
CA ILE A 110 0.73 9.59 13.08
C ILE A 110 1.85 8.68 13.61
N ASN A 111 1.54 7.79 14.56
CA ASN A 111 2.52 6.87 15.14
C ASN A 111 2.98 5.78 14.15
N SER A 112 2.21 5.51 13.10
CA SER A 112 2.64 4.61 12.02
C SER A 112 3.61 5.26 11.05
N VAL A 113 3.81 6.58 11.10
CA VAL A 113 4.73 7.27 10.19
C VAL A 113 6.19 6.96 10.58
N ALA A 114 6.97 6.42 9.64
CA ALA A 114 8.39 6.12 9.86
C ALA A 114 9.26 7.39 9.91
N LEU A 115 10.38 7.29 10.65
CA LEU A 115 11.40 8.35 10.72
C LEU A 115 12.07 8.61 9.36
N MET A 116 12.27 7.55 8.58
CA MET A 116 12.81 7.60 7.22
C MET A 116 11.73 7.17 6.24
N GLY A 117 11.57 7.92 5.15
CA GLY A 117 10.60 7.63 4.12
C GLY A 117 11.14 7.97 2.74
N TYR A 118 10.64 7.29 1.71
CA TYR A 118 11.06 7.60 0.36
C TYR A 118 10.47 8.94 -0.12
N SER A 119 11.32 9.78 -0.68
CA SER A 119 10.93 11.07 -1.27
C SER A 119 9.94 10.86 -2.43
N LYS A 120 9.03 11.83 -2.63
CA LYS A 120 7.95 11.78 -3.65
C LYS A 120 7.09 10.51 -3.60
N SER A 121 6.99 9.88 -2.44
CA SER A 121 6.14 8.71 -2.18
C SER A 121 5.10 9.01 -1.11
N CYS A 122 4.18 8.08 -0.89
CA CYS A 122 3.23 8.12 0.22
C CYS A 122 3.98 8.28 1.56
N ILE A 123 3.41 9.05 2.48
CA ILE A 123 3.98 9.32 3.81
C ILE A 123 4.23 8.07 4.65
N PHE A 124 3.49 6.98 4.38
CA PHE A 124 3.65 5.70 5.06
C PHE A 124 4.65 4.76 4.38
N HIS A 125 5.29 5.18 3.29
CA HIS A 125 6.26 4.33 2.59
C HIS A 125 7.66 4.46 3.21
N GLY A 126 7.97 3.52 4.11
CA GLY A 126 9.24 3.42 4.84
C GLY A 126 10.24 2.46 4.18
N PRO A 127 11.39 2.21 4.82
CA PRO A 127 12.50 1.43 4.26
C PRO A 127 12.15 -0.02 3.92
N SER A 128 11.20 -0.60 4.65
CA SER A 128 10.73 -1.99 4.50
C SER A 128 9.38 -2.10 3.81
N GLY A 129 8.89 -1.02 3.18
CA GLY A 129 7.59 -0.94 2.54
C GLY A 129 6.58 -0.10 3.33
N CYS A 130 5.29 -0.38 3.14
CA CYS A 130 4.24 0.38 3.80
C CYS A 130 4.22 0.09 5.31
N THR A 131 4.29 1.15 6.11
CA THR A 131 4.31 1.14 7.57
C THR A 131 2.93 1.00 8.20
N LEU A 132 1.86 1.21 7.41
CA LEU A 132 0.49 0.92 7.87
C LEU A 132 0.19 -0.57 7.78
N ASP A 133 -0.44 -1.07 8.83
CA ASP A 133 -1.18 -2.34 8.79
C ASP A 133 -2.26 -2.28 7.69
N ARG A 134 -2.50 -3.40 7.02
CA ARG A 134 -3.44 -3.51 5.89
C ARG A 134 -4.85 -3.04 6.26
N ARG A 135 -5.30 -3.27 7.50
CA ARG A 135 -6.62 -2.85 8.00
C ARG A 135 -6.77 -1.32 8.04
N LEU A 136 -5.66 -0.60 8.22
CA LEU A 136 -5.60 0.86 8.30
C LEU A 136 -5.42 1.54 6.94
N ARG A 137 -5.02 0.80 5.90
CA ARG A 137 -4.80 1.32 4.55
C ARG A 137 -6.12 1.67 3.87
N SER A 138 -6.10 2.63 2.95
CA SER A 138 -7.26 2.90 2.08
C SER A 138 -7.61 1.68 1.24
N ASP A 139 -8.84 1.66 0.72
CA ASP A 139 -9.28 0.68 -0.27
C ASP A 139 -8.42 0.72 -1.55
N VAL A 140 -8.01 1.90 -2.01
CA VAL A 140 -7.08 2.09 -3.12
C VAL A 140 -5.79 1.33 -2.86
N CYS A 141 -5.17 1.52 -1.68
CA CYS A 141 -3.95 0.83 -1.30
C CYS A 141 -4.13 -0.69 -1.18
N ASN A 142 -5.32 -1.14 -0.76
CA ASN A 142 -5.62 -2.56 -0.59
C ASN A 142 -5.95 -3.28 -1.90
N SER A 143 -6.33 -2.55 -2.94
CA SER A 143 -6.85 -3.14 -4.20
C SER A 143 -5.90 -2.97 -5.38
N TYR A 144 -4.90 -2.09 -5.27
CA TYR A 144 -4.08 -1.73 -6.43
C TYR A 144 -2.99 -2.77 -6.74
N PHE A 145 -2.96 -3.21 -8.01
CA PHE A 145 -1.85 -3.92 -8.63
C PHE A 145 -1.46 -3.21 -9.93
N CYS A 146 -0.16 -3.10 -10.23
CA CYS A 146 0.31 -2.45 -11.45
C CYS A 146 0.26 -3.40 -12.65
N GLY A 147 -0.18 -2.92 -13.82
CA GLY A 147 0.03 -3.54 -15.14
C GLY A 147 0.08 -5.08 -15.15
N GLU A 148 1.28 -5.63 -15.37
CA GLU A 148 1.51 -7.08 -15.43
C GLU A 148 1.17 -7.82 -14.13
N LEU A 149 1.42 -7.20 -12.97
CA LEU A 149 1.05 -7.82 -11.69
C LEU A 149 -0.47 -7.95 -11.56
N ALA A 150 -1.24 -6.96 -12.04
CA ALA A 150 -2.69 -7.06 -12.04
C ALA A 150 -3.16 -8.20 -12.95
N ARG A 151 -2.54 -8.36 -14.14
CA ARG A 151 -2.84 -9.50 -15.03
C ARG A 151 -2.52 -10.83 -14.36
N PHE A 152 -1.33 -10.96 -13.77
CA PHE A 152 -0.90 -12.16 -13.07
C PHE A 152 -1.82 -12.54 -11.91
N VAL A 153 -2.25 -11.56 -11.10
CA VAL A 153 -3.17 -11.80 -9.99
C VAL A 153 -4.55 -12.25 -10.47
N ASN A 154 -4.99 -11.79 -11.65
CA ASN A 154 -6.31 -12.08 -12.20
C ASN A 154 -6.35 -13.30 -13.14
N SER A 155 -5.20 -13.86 -13.54
CA SER A 155 -5.12 -14.89 -14.58
C SER A 155 -5.09 -16.33 -14.08
N ASP A 156 -5.15 -16.55 -12.76
CA ASP A 156 -4.98 -17.86 -12.11
C ASP A 156 -3.91 -18.74 -12.77
N PRO A 157 -2.65 -18.27 -12.79
CA PRO A 157 -1.61 -18.86 -13.62
C PRO A 157 -1.25 -20.27 -13.16
N GLU A 158 -0.96 -21.15 -14.13
CA GLU A 158 -0.46 -22.50 -13.88
C GLU A 158 0.78 -22.46 -12.95
N PRO A 159 0.96 -23.42 -12.04
CA PRO A 159 2.03 -23.38 -11.05
C PRO A 159 3.43 -23.54 -11.68
N GLY A 160 4.08 -22.42 -11.99
CA GLY A 160 5.46 -22.34 -12.47
C GLY A 160 6.33 -21.39 -11.63
N PRO A 161 7.66 -21.55 -11.60
CA PRO A 161 8.53 -20.59 -10.93
C PRO A 161 8.48 -19.22 -11.64
N VAL A 162 8.29 -18.14 -10.88
CA VAL A 162 8.21 -16.76 -11.40
C VAL A 162 9.42 -15.94 -11.00
N VAL A 163 9.95 -15.12 -11.90
CA VAL A 163 10.92 -14.06 -11.59
C VAL A 163 10.27 -12.70 -11.77
N VAL A 164 10.25 -11.92 -10.69
CA VAL A 164 9.85 -10.50 -10.75
C VAL A 164 11.04 -9.64 -11.13
N ILE A 165 10.84 -8.75 -12.11
CA ILE A 165 11.78 -7.71 -12.53
C ILE A 165 11.16 -6.34 -12.26
N ALA A 166 11.83 -5.49 -11.49
CA ALA A 166 11.44 -4.09 -11.34
C ALA A 166 12.28 -3.22 -12.29
N ALA A 167 11.65 -2.42 -13.15
CA ALA A 167 12.33 -1.63 -14.18
C ALA A 167 11.98 -0.14 -14.17
N LYS A 168 12.98 0.73 -14.37
CA LYS A 168 12.85 2.17 -14.65
C LYS A 168 13.87 2.56 -15.71
N GLY A 169 13.41 2.76 -16.95
CA GLY A 169 14.29 2.96 -18.09
C GLY A 169 15.26 1.78 -18.26
N ARG A 170 16.57 2.05 -18.29
CA ARG A 170 17.61 1.00 -18.40
C ARG A 170 17.92 0.29 -17.08
N THR A 171 17.45 0.80 -15.95
CA THR A 171 17.72 0.23 -14.63
C THR A 171 16.75 -0.92 -14.36
N LYS A 172 17.27 -2.10 -14.04
CA LYS A 172 16.48 -3.28 -13.68
C LYS A 172 16.99 -3.91 -12.39
N ARG A 173 16.07 -4.28 -11.50
CA ARG A 173 16.31 -5.11 -10.31
C ARG A 173 15.55 -6.41 -10.48
N ARG A 174 16.11 -7.53 -10.02
CA ARG A 174 15.48 -8.86 -10.16
C ARG A 174 15.34 -9.52 -8.80
N SER A 175 14.22 -10.19 -8.59
CA SER A 175 14.01 -11.09 -7.46
C SER A 175 14.71 -12.44 -7.67
N ARG A 176 14.86 -13.21 -6.59
CA ARG A 176 15.11 -14.66 -6.71
C ARG A 176 13.85 -15.33 -7.28
N ARG A 177 13.99 -16.52 -7.86
CA ARG A 177 12.85 -17.31 -8.33
C ARG A 177 11.86 -17.54 -7.19
N VAL A 178 10.63 -17.06 -7.36
CA VAL A 178 9.51 -17.35 -6.48
C VAL A 178 8.95 -18.69 -6.91
N LYS A 179 9.06 -19.69 -6.03
CA LYS A 179 8.54 -21.04 -6.29
C LYS A 179 7.12 -21.19 -5.75
N PRO A 180 6.25 -21.97 -6.43
CA PRO A 180 5.00 -22.48 -5.86
C PRO A 180 5.24 -23.13 -4.49
N ILE A 181 4.21 -23.08 -3.64
CA ILE A 181 4.21 -23.73 -2.32
C ILE A 181 3.90 -25.20 -2.51
#